data_AF-A0A7M6DR65-F1
#
_entry.id   AF-A0A7M6DR65-F1
#
_cell.length_a   1.000
_cell.length_b   1.000
_cell.length_c   1.000
_cell.angle_alpha   90.00
_cell.angle_beta   90.00
_cell.angle_gamma   90.00
#
_symmetry.space_group_name_H-M   'P 1'
#
loop_
_entity.id
_entity.type
_entity.pdbx_description
1 polymer ?
#
loop_
_entity_poly.entity_id
_entity_poly.type
_entity_poly.pdbx_seq_one_letter_code
_entity_poly.pdbx_strand_id
1 'polypeptide(L)'
;MTDNDLVCNFKKCRKRLTNTAWVTSCSHTFCDEDGSREFNKSLVCPACDAKLNGKHDIVRHDLKPSEQYKSMILAGLKPETIMEIASRAISFWTYQPKRKIWARQSSVSMN
;
A
#
# COMPACT_ATOMS: atom_id res chain seq x y z
N MET A 1 14.88 -7.05 15.43
CA MET A 1 14.90 -6.47 14.07
C MET A 1 13.48 -6.50 13.54
N THR A 2 12.85 -5.34 13.38
CA THR A 2 11.39 -5.16 13.30
C THR A 2 10.79 -5.69 11.99
N ASP A 3 9.90 -6.68 12.08
CA ASP A 3 9.14 -7.31 10.98
C ASP A 3 7.97 -6.42 10.45
N ASN A 4 8.21 -5.12 10.31
CA ASN A 4 7.13 -4.15 10.01
C ASN A 4 7.23 -3.48 8.64
N ASP A 5 8.12 -3.94 7.77
CA ASP A 5 8.24 -3.35 6.44
C ASP A 5 7.09 -3.75 5.51
N LEU A 6 6.74 -2.81 4.63
CA LEU A 6 5.89 -3.07 3.47
C LEU A 6 6.57 -4.05 2.51
N VAL A 7 5.74 -4.89 1.91
CA VAL A 7 6.17 -5.98 1.04
C VAL A 7 5.22 -6.10 -0.13
N CYS A 8 5.75 -6.37 -1.32
CA CYS A 8 4.93 -6.57 -2.51
C CYS A 8 3.88 -7.68 -2.25
N ASN A 9 2.63 -7.38 -2.57
CA ASN A 9 1.49 -8.28 -2.44
C ASN A 9 1.25 -9.09 -3.71
N PHE A 10 2.05 -8.93 -4.77
CA PHE A 10 2.04 -9.85 -5.89
C PHE A 10 2.48 -11.25 -5.42
N LYS A 11 1.67 -12.27 -5.74
CA LYS A 11 1.76 -13.62 -5.14
C LYS A 11 3.17 -14.24 -5.20
N LYS A 12 3.95 -13.95 -6.25
CA LYS A 12 5.28 -14.53 -6.50
C LYS A 12 6.46 -13.61 -6.15
N CYS A 13 6.24 -12.41 -5.61
CA CYS A 13 7.30 -11.40 -5.46
C CYS A 13 7.77 -11.23 -4.01
N ARG A 14 6.88 -10.79 -3.11
CA ARG A 14 7.17 -10.55 -1.68
C ARG A 14 8.38 -9.65 -1.36
N LYS A 15 8.98 -8.97 -2.36
CA LYS A 15 10.08 -8.01 -2.18
C LYS A 15 9.70 -6.93 -1.15
N ARG A 16 10.68 -6.53 -0.33
CA ARG A 16 10.54 -5.38 0.57
C ARG A 16 10.42 -4.09 -0.24
N LEU A 17 9.48 -3.23 0.12
CA LEU A 17 9.27 -1.93 -0.52
C LEU A 17 10.01 -0.86 0.27
N THR A 18 10.97 -0.18 -0.37
CA THR A 18 11.92 0.70 0.33
C THR A 18 12.00 2.11 -0.22
N ASN A 19 11.70 2.32 -1.50
CA ASN A 19 11.84 3.62 -2.17
C ASN A 19 10.48 4.07 -2.72
N THR A 20 9.86 3.25 -3.55
CA THR A 20 8.53 3.52 -4.08
C THR A 20 7.62 2.32 -3.89
N ALA A 21 6.32 2.58 -3.82
CA ALA A 21 5.29 1.57 -3.79
C ALA A 21 4.06 2.02 -4.56
N TRP A 22 3.50 1.10 -5.34
CA TRP A 22 2.13 1.23 -5.81
C TRP A 22 1.21 0.83 -4.67
N VAL A 23 0.28 1.70 -4.31
CA VAL A 23 -0.69 1.50 -3.23
C VAL A 23 -2.09 1.56 -3.83
N THR A 24 -2.95 0.67 -3.36
CA THR A 24 -4.34 0.54 -3.83
C THR A 24 -5.32 0.93 -2.74
N SER A 25 -6.51 1.39 -3.10
CA SER A 25 -7.59 1.70 -2.14
C SER A 25 -8.07 0.46 -1.37
N CYS A 26 -7.90 -0.74 -1.93
CA CYS A 26 -8.12 -2.00 -1.22
C CYS A 26 -6.97 -2.41 -0.26
N SER A 27 -6.03 -1.49 0.01
CA SER A 27 -4.94 -1.64 0.96
C SER A 27 -3.85 -2.66 0.60
N HIS A 28 -3.67 -2.97 -0.68
CA HIS A 28 -2.52 -3.74 -1.18
C HIS A 28 -1.42 -2.83 -1.72
N THR A 29 -0.19 -3.31 -1.60
CA THR A 29 1.03 -2.64 -2.06
C THR A 29 1.81 -3.50 -3.05
N PHE A 30 2.45 -2.87 -4.03
CA PHE A 30 3.25 -3.55 -5.04
C PHE A 30 4.56 -2.81 -5.29
N CYS A 31 5.61 -3.56 -5.63
CA CYS A 31 6.87 -2.96 -6.08
C CYS A 31 6.67 -2.30 -7.46
N ASP A 32 7.64 -1.50 -7.87
CA ASP A 32 7.51 -0.71 -9.09
C ASP A 32 7.37 -1.59 -10.34
N GLU A 33 8.08 -2.72 -10.38
CA GLU A 33 8.07 -3.64 -11.51
C GLU A 33 6.72 -4.36 -11.65
N ASP A 34 6.16 -4.87 -10.55
CA ASP A 34 4.88 -5.57 -10.58
C ASP A 34 3.71 -4.58 -10.74
N GLY A 35 3.73 -3.46 -10.03
CA GLY A 35 2.70 -2.44 -10.10
C GLY A 35 2.57 -1.86 -11.51
N SER A 36 3.69 -1.41 -12.10
CA SER A 36 3.69 -0.88 -13.47
C SER A 36 3.23 -1.94 -14.47
N ARG A 37 3.66 -3.19 -14.33
CA ARG A 37 3.29 -4.27 -15.25
C ARG A 37 1.81 -4.63 -15.18
N GLU A 38 1.23 -4.73 -13.99
CA GLU A 38 -0.15 -5.19 -13.85
C GLU A 38 -1.17 -4.06 -14.06
N PHE A 39 -0.91 -2.86 -13.55
CA PHE A 39 -1.84 -1.73 -13.67
C PHE A 39 -1.85 -1.08 -15.06
N ASN A 40 -0.80 -1.27 -15.87
CA ASN A 40 -0.84 -0.92 -17.29
C ASN A 40 -1.71 -1.87 -18.12
N LYS A 41 -1.99 -3.09 -17.63
CA LYS A 41 -2.84 -4.06 -18.34
C LYS A 41 -4.32 -3.91 -17.95
N SER A 42 -4.59 -3.71 -16.66
CA SER A 42 -5.95 -3.66 -16.14
C SER A 42 -6.02 -2.89 -14.83
N LEU A 43 -7.16 -2.24 -14.57
CA LEU A 43 -7.46 -1.58 -13.30
C LEU A 43 -8.05 -2.58 -12.28
N VAL A 44 -7.38 -3.70 -12.09
CA VAL A 44 -7.79 -4.77 -11.14
C VAL A 44 -6.63 -5.07 -10.21
N CYS A 45 -6.91 -5.16 -8.90
CA CYS A 45 -5.90 -5.48 -7.90
C CYS A 45 -5.37 -6.91 -8.10
N PRO A 46 -4.06 -7.13 -8.37
CA PRO A 46 -3.50 -8.46 -8.61
C PRO A 46 -3.52 -9.41 -7.40
N ALA A 47 -3.94 -8.91 -6.24
CA ALA A 47 -3.88 -9.63 -4.98
C ALA A 47 -5.25 -9.94 -4.36
N CYS A 48 -6.33 -9.28 -4.80
CA CYS A 48 -7.70 -9.56 -4.33
C CYS A 48 -8.78 -9.38 -5.40
N ASP A 49 -8.41 -9.11 -6.65
CA ASP A 49 -9.31 -8.98 -7.79
C ASP A 49 -10.34 -7.84 -7.68
N ALA A 50 -10.15 -6.91 -6.73
CA ALA A 50 -10.95 -5.69 -6.64
C ALA A 50 -10.77 -4.81 -7.88
N LYS A 51 -11.87 -4.25 -8.41
CA LYS A 51 -11.86 -3.26 -9.49
C LYS A 51 -11.47 -1.88 -8.93
N LEU A 52 -10.54 -1.21 -9.58
CA LEU A 52 -9.87 0.02 -9.12
C LEU A 52 -10.08 1.17 -10.12
N ASN A 53 -11.34 1.52 -10.38
CA ASN A 53 -11.72 2.46 -11.43
C ASN A 53 -11.74 3.93 -10.97
N GLY A 54 -11.61 4.19 -9.67
CA GLY A 54 -11.56 5.52 -9.09
C GLY A 54 -10.23 6.22 -9.38
N LYS A 55 -10.28 7.56 -9.52
CA LYS A 55 -9.11 8.41 -9.79
C LYS A 55 -7.96 8.23 -8.79
N HIS A 56 -8.26 7.83 -7.55
CA HIS A 56 -7.31 7.66 -6.46
C HIS A 56 -7.24 6.21 -5.97
N ASP A 57 -7.78 5.25 -6.73
CA ASP A 57 -7.76 3.83 -6.35
C ASP A 57 -6.39 3.19 -6.53
N ILE A 58 -5.54 3.75 -7.39
CA ILE A 58 -4.16 3.33 -7.60
C ILE A 58 -3.29 4.57 -7.56
N VAL A 59 -2.35 4.59 -6.63
CA VAL A 59 -1.41 5.70 -6.46
C VAL A 59 -0.01 5.16 -6.31
N ARG A 60 0.96 5.80 -6.97
CA ARG A 60 2.38 5.50 -6.79
C ARG A 60 2.95 6.47 -5.76
N HIS A 61 3.36 5.94 -4.61
CA HIS A 61 3.94 6.73 -3.53
C HIS A 61 5.46 6.61 -3.51
N ASP A 62 6.11 7.73 -3.21
CA ASP A 62 7.45 7.76 -2.66
C ASP A 62 7.37 7.44 -1.16
N LEU A 63 8.12 6.44 -0.72
CA LEU A 63 8.20 6.00 0.68
C LEU A 63 9.24 6.79 1.47
N LYS A 64 10.05 7.62 0.80
CA LYS A 64 11.05 8.50 1.41
C LYS A 64 10.91 9.93 0.86
N PRO A 65 9.74 10.57 1.04
CA PRO A 65 9.53 11.92 0.55
C PRO A 65 10.51 12.91 1.21
N SER A 66 10.83 14.00 0.50
CA SER A 66 11.66 15.08 1.03
C SER A 66 11.02 15.80 2.21
N GLU A 67 11.83 16.43 3.06
CA GLU A 67 11.32 17.23 4.20
C GLU A 67 10.42 18.38 3.75
N GLN A 68 10.71 18.97 2.60
CA GLN A 68 9.89 20.02 2.00
C GLN A 68 8.51 19.48 1.62
N TYR A 69 8.43 18.29 1.02
CA TYR A 69 7.15 17.67 0.68
C TYR A 69 6.35 17.33 1.94
N LYS A 70 6.98 16.75 2.97
CA LYS A 70 6.33 16.45 4.26
C LYS A 70 5.72 17.70 4.90
N SER A 71 6.41 18.83 4.80
CA SER A 71 5.96 20.12 5.36
C SER A 71 4.78 20.72 4.59
N MET A 72 4.71 20.47 3.28
CA MET A 72 3.73 21.12 2.40
C MET A 72 2.48 20.28 2.13
N ILE A 73 2.56 18.95 2.18
CA ILE A 73 1.47 18.07 1.71
C ILE A 73 0.13 18.29 2.43
N LEU A 74 0.15 18.73 3.69
CA LEU A 74 -1.06 19.03 4.47
C LEU A 74 -1.25 20.52 4.80
N ALA A 75 -0.35 21.39 4.31
CA ALA A 75 -0.42 22.82 4.60
C ALA A 75 -1.69 23.44 3.99
N GLY A 76 -2.38 24.29 4.77
CA GLY A 76 -3.63 24.95 4.36
C GLY A 76 -4.91 24.14 4.61
N LEU A 77 -4.79 22.89 5.08
CA LEU A 77 -5.95 22.10 5.50
C LEU A 77 -6.38 22.45 6.93
N LYS A 78 -7.67 22.23 7.23
CA LYS A 78 -8.19 22.37 8.60
C LYS A 78 -7.63 21.26 9.52
N PRO A 79 -7.46 21.52 10.83
CA PRO A 79 -6.99 20.52 11.78
C PRO A 79 -7.76 19.20 11.73
N GLU A 80 -9.08 19.24 11.56
CA GLU A 80 -9.93 18.04 11.51
C GLU A 80 -9.58 17.17 10.30
N THR A 81 -9.40 17.79 9.13
CA THR A 81 -9.02 17.10 7.90
C THR A 81 -7.61 16.49 8.01
N ILE A 82 -6.67 17.21 8.64
CA ILE A 82 -5.31 16.72 8.89
C ILE A 82 -5.35 15.44 9.72
N MET A 83 -6.08 15.48 10.85
CA MET A 83 -6.20 14.33 11.76
C MET A 83 -6.90 13.14 11.10
N GLU A 84 -7.93 13.41 10.30
CA GLU A 84 -8.65 12.40 9.54
C GLU A 84 -7.72 11.69 8.53
N ILE A 85 -6.92 12.44 7.75
CA ILE A 85 -5.95 11.89 6.80
C ILE A 85 -4.90 11.06 7.54
N ALA A 86 -4.32 11.59 8.62
CA ALA A 86 -3.30 10.90 9.41
C ALA A 86 -3.83 9.57 9.99
N SER A 87 -5.05 9.58 10.54
CA SER A 87 -5.70 8.39 11.09
C SER A 87 -5.89 7.29 10.02
N ARG A 88 -6.30 7.66 8.81
CA ARG A 88 -6.43 6.70 7.70
C ARG A 88 -5.07 6.15 7.26
N ALA A 89 -4.04 6.99 7.16
CA ALA A 89 -2.69 6.56 6.81
C ALA A 89 -2.10 5.58 7.84
N ILE A 90 -2.30 5.84 9.14
CA ILE A 90 -1.89 4.95 10.23
C ILE A 90 -2.67 3.63 10.17
N SER A 91 -3.99 3.71 9.93
CA SER A 91 -4.85 2.53 9.80
C SER A 91 -4.39 1.62 8.65
N PHE A 92 -4.01 2.21 7.52
CA PHE A 92 -3.42 1.47 6.40
C PHE A 92 -2.16 0.71 6.81
N TRP A 93 -1.22 1.37 7.52
CA TRP A 93 0.04 0.75 7.93
C TRP A 93 -0.18 -0.38 8.95
N THR A 94 -1.03 -0.14 9.95
CA THR A 94 -1.34 -1.13 11.00
C THR A 94 -2.12 -2.35 10.49
N TYR A 95 -2.78 -2.23 9.33
CA TYR A 95 -3.46 -3.35 8.68
C TYR A 95 -2.49 -4.34 7.99
N GLN A 96 -1.29 -3.91 7.59
CA GLN A 96 -0.35 -4.74 6.83
C GLN A 96 0.14 -6.00 7.58
N PRO A 97 0.50 -5.94 8.88
CA PRO A 97 0.91 -7.13 9.64
C PRO A 97 -0.23 -8.15 9.83
N LYS A 98 -1.48 -7.69 10.03
CA LYS A 98 -2.65 -8.57 10.20
C LYS A 98 -2.84 -9.49 8.99
N ARG A 99 -2.53 -8.99 7.79
CA ARG A 99 -2.59 -9.79 6.55
C ARG A 99 -1.42 -10.75 6.38
N LYS A 100 -0.22 -10.41 6.86
CA LYS A 100 0.91 -11.36 6.90
C LYS A 100 0.55 -12.61 7.72
N ILE A 101 -0.18 -12.43 8.82
CA ILE A 101 -0.63 -13.52 9.70
C ILE A 101 -1.68 -14.40 9.00
N TRP A 102 -2.72 -13.79 8.42
CA TRP A 102 -3.76 -14.54 7.71
C TRP A 102 -3.20 -15.34 6.53
N ALA A 103 -2.36 -14.73 5.69
CA ALA A 103 -1.74 -15.41 4.56
C ALA A 103 -0.91 -16.63 5.00
N ARG A 104 -0.29 -16.60 6.19
CA ARG A 104 0.52 -17.69 6.74
C ARG A 104 -0.33 -18.81 7.35
N GLN A 105 -1.52 -18.50 7.88
CA GLN A 105 -2.45 -19.51 8.39
C GLN A 105 -3.18 -20.25 7.26
N SER A 106 -3.59 -19.55 6.20
CA SER A 106 -4.25 -20.19 5.04
C SER A 106 -3.34 -21.17 4.28
N SER A 107 -2.02 -21.01 4.35
CA SER A 107 -1.05 -21.97 3.79
C SER A 107 -0.78 -23.19 4.67
N VAL A 108 -1.23 -23.19 5.94
CA VAL A 108 -1.10 -24.35 6.85
C VAL A 108 -2.34 -25.24 6.80
N SER A 109 -3.49 -24.72 6.33
CA SER A 109 -4.73 -25.48 6.20
C SER A 109 -4.93 -26.17 4.84
N MET A 110 -3.89 -26.20 3.98
CA MET A 110 -3.88 -26.88 2.67
C MET A 110 -2.77 -27.93 2.58
N ASN A 111 -2.36 -28.52 3.71
CA ASN A 111 -1.55 -29.73 3.77
C ASN A 111 -2.25 -30.78 4.64
#